data_AF-A0A4U0NS82-F1
#
_entry.id   AF-A0A4U0NS82-F1
#
_cell.length_a   1.000
_cell.length_b   1.000
_cell.length_c   1.000
_cell.angle_alpha   90.00
_cell.angle_beta   90.00
_cell.angle_gamma   90.00
#
_symmetry.space_group_name_H-M   'P 1'
#
loop_
_entity.id
_entity.type
_entity.pdbx_description
1 polymer ?
#
loop_
_entity_poly.entity_id
_entity_poly.type
_entity_poly.pdbx_seq_one_letter_code
_entity_poly.pdbx_strand_id
1 'polypeptide(L)'
;MARRSVTGRFAAVGAAALLLGQLLGGAPAAAQTRAALAGSAFPLVLDVDLTPNPVCSGAVRGRVQIYDPAAAKAGAAVEWRIRAGAEQLAGGRLDMTASVGTAKFSIPFDRVPAAETALQVDARLAASADGRPAGRYGKVWRDTIRRGCDPVRVASVGDSVVWGQGLDHDQKFPYLTGQLLGRETGRGHQHLDYSISGAVLDAPDLPAGNNDAACLHTTERQDPDGDGEMEFGEVTQQTPDVFCQLEKAGAQARKGGYGLDLVVINGCINDLDPFFGIGAGITPGSEDLPKAVKRECSGIGAAPENPAKDVPYFSGAKVGYGGRGMRAAIEKAHSLPGRPKVIVADFYYALSRSSSPIPVKTCSTPGATGWWLTSCKGALGGVAKRYEQYTQLANAAYHQAAAAANKASTDGPYAVAADGLFTVDNALLTRDSKVWNTPVTDPAFPLRTRACPELSSTPAQCLSAAVGHPDIEGARQYADAFLLNPSVRKWFHLPRQGPRAQLNVPTNTHVGDEVRMSVTVDGKPPAAGYRYHWYFGDGTQQETGEAAVTHTYDRAGPWLARLVITGQDGGKVLVEATRPITAD
;
A
#
# COMPACT_ATOMS: atom_id res chain seq x y z
N MET A 1 -20.03 -15.13 -68.38
CA MET A 1 -20.99 -14.20 -67.75
C MET A 1 -20.93 -14.38 -66.23
N ALA A 2 -20.57 -13.30 -65.54
CA ALA A 2 -20.47 -13.07 -64.09
C ALA A 2 -20.43 -14.28 -63.11
N ARG A 3 -19.22 -14.69 -62.71
CA ARG A 3 -18.97 -15.32 -61.40
C ARG A 3 -18.54 -14.21 -60.43
N ARG A 4 -19.36 -13.92 -59.41
CA ARG A 4 -18.96 -13.08 -58.26
C ARG A 4 -18.52 -13.98 -57.11
N SER A 5 -17.32 -13.70 -56.64
CA SER A 5 -16.63 -14.30 -55.49
C SER A 5 -17.39 -14.07 -54.18
N VAL A 6 -17.53 -15.10 -53.37
CA VAL A 6 -17.89 -14.99 -51.95
C VAL A 6 -16.59 -14.91 -51.15
N THR A 7 -16.22 -13.70 -50.76
CA THR A 7 -15.23 -13.41 -49.72
C THR A 7 -15.88 -12.44 -48.73
N GLY A 8 -15.75 -12.72 -47.42
CA GLY A 8 -16.06 -11.73 -46.38
C GLY A 8 -16.92 -12.23 -45.23
N ARG A 9 -16.40 -13.14 -44.40
CA ARG A 9 -16.78 -13.28 -42.99
C ARG A 9 -15.56 -13.72 -42.19
N PHE A 10 -14.69 -12.79 -41.82
CA PHE A 10 -13.77 -12.85 -40.68
C PHE A 10 -13.07 -11.47 -40.58
N ALA A 11 -13.76 -10.49 -39.99
CA ALA A 11 -13.16 -9.19 -39.67
C ALA A 11 -13.99 -8.47 -38.58
N ALA A 12 -13.99 -9.01 -37.35
CA ALA A 12 -14.55 -8.32 -36.18
C ALA A 12 -13.87 -8.71 -34.85
N VAL A 13 -12.64 -9.26 -34.90
CA VAL A 13 -11.87 -9.64 -33.68
C VAL A 13 -10.52 -8.90 -33.61
N GLY A 14 -10.15 -8.11 -34.63
CA GLY A 14 -8.82 -7.49 -34.72
C GLY A 14 -8.64 -6.15 -33.99
N ALA A 15 -9.70 -5.48 -33.52
CA ALA A 15 -9.58 -4.12 -32.97
C ALA A 15 -9.48 -4.07 -31.43
N ALA A 16 -9.90 -5.12 -30.72
CA ALA A 16 -9.78 -5.19 -29.26
C ALA A 16 -8.40 -5.69 -28.80
N ALA A 17 -7.71 -6.49 -29.62
CA ALA A 17 -6.38 -7.01 -29.30
C ALA A 17 -5.24 -5.98 -29.43
N LEU A 18 -5.44 -4.93 -30.24
CA LEU A 18 -4.42 -3.89 -30.47
C LEU A 18 -4.41 -2.77 -29.41
N LEU A 19 -5.45 -2.68 -28.57
CA LEU A 19 -5.51 -1.76 -27.43
C LEU A 19 -5.07 -2.41 -26.10
N LEU A 20 -5.03 -3.75 -26.01
CA LEU A 20 -4.46 -4.46 -24.86
C LEU A 20 -2.93 -4.61 -24.93
N GLY A 21 -2.33 -4.67 -26.13
CA GLY A 21 -0.87 -4.82 -26.32
C GLY A 21 -0.03 -3.57 -25.99
N GLN A 22 -0.66 -2.45 -25.63
CA GLN A 22 0.03 -1.22 -25.18
C GLN A 22 -0.09 -1.00 -23.67
N LEU A 23 -0.90 -1.80 -22.97
CA LEU A 23 -0.95 -1.87 -21.51
C LEU A 23 -0.25 -3.13 -20.96
N LEU A 24 0.03 -4.12 -21.81
CA LEU A 24 0.84 -5.31 -21.53
C LEU A 24 1.87 -5.42 -22.66
N GLY A 25 3.16 -5.24 -22.35
CA GLY A 25 4.21 -4.86 -23.30
C GLY A 25 4.30 -5.59 -24.66
N GLY A 26 4.40 -4.79 -25.73
CA GLY A 26 5.52 -4.88 -26.68
C GLY A 26 5.20 -5.08 -28.17
N ALA A 27 5.85 -4.28 -29.03
CA ALA A 27 6.28 -4.70 -30.37
C ALA A 27 7.79 -4.40 -30.50
N PRO A 28 8.55 -5.18 -31.30
CA PRO A 28 9.97 -5.37 -31.10
C PRO A 28 10.74 -4.11 -31.45
N ALA A 29 11.50 -3.58 -30.50
CA ALA A 29 12.51 -2.59 -30.80
C ALA A 29 13.62 -3.28 -31.61
N ALA A 30 13.64 -3.03 -32.92
CA ALA A 30 14.82 -3.22 -33.73
C ALA A 30 16.02 -2.61 -32.99
N ALA A 31 17.07 -3.40 -32.81
CA ALA A 31 18.33 -3.11 -32.12
C ALA A 31 18.68 -1.62 -32.04
N GLN A 32 18.10 -0.92 -31.07
CA GLN A 32 18.61 0.36 -30.63
C GLN A 32 19.79 0.03 -29.73
N THR A 33 20.96 0.45 -30.22
CA THR A 33 22.23 0.45 -29.52
C THR A 33 22.03 0.73 -28.03
N ARG A 34 22.57 -0.17 -27.19
CA ARG A 34 22.61 -0.07 -25.73
C ARG A 34 23.22 1.26 -25.29
N ALA A 35 22.44 2.33 -25.26
CA ALA A 35 22.67 3.43 -24.37
C ALA A 35 22.19 2.94 -23.00
N ALA A 36 23.13 2.52 -22.16
CA ALA A 36 22.84 2.18 -20.77
C ALA A 36 22.06 3.35 -20.15
N LEU A 37 20.79 3.14 -19.81
CA LEU A 37 20.04 4.06 -18.96
C LEU A 37 20.88 4.28 -17.70
N ALA A 38 21.10 5.53 -17.33
CA ALA A 38 22.02 5.94 -16.27
C ALA A 38 21.60 5.39 -14.89
N GLY A 39 21.96 4.14 -14.61
CA GLY A 39 21.77 3.44 -13.34
C GLY A 39 22.86 2.41 -13.02
N SER A 40 23.86 2.26 -13.91
CA SER A 40 24.94 1.30 -13.77
C SER A 40 26.23 1.95 -13.27
N ALA A 41 26.47 2.07 -11.95
CA ALA A 41 27.83 2.29 -11.42
C ALA A 41 28.02 2.19 -9.89
N PHE A 42 27.10 1.68 -9.06
CA PHE A 42 27.35 1.61 -7.61
C PHE A 42 26.65 0.44 -6.91
N PRO A 43 27.24 -0.14 -5.86
CA PRO A 43 26.57 -1.13 -5.02
C PRO A 43 25.31 -0.55 -4.38
N LEU A 44 24.24 -1.36 -4.31
CA LEU A 44 22.98 -0.98 -3.67
C LEU A 44 22.84 -1.65 -2.32
N VAL A 45 22.51 -0.89 -1.28
CA VAL A 45 22.10 -1.44 0.02
C VAL A 45 20.65 -1.92 -0.12
N LEU A 46 20.42 -3.23 0.00
CA LEU A 46 19.09 -3.85 -0.13
C LEU A 46 18.31 -3.76 1.17
N ASP A 47 18.95 -4.18 2.25
CA ASP A 47 18.34 -4.35 3.56
C ASP A 47 19.39 -4.10 4.64
N VAL A 48 18.95 -3.51 5.75
CA VAL A 48 19.78 -3.33 6.94
C VAL A 48 18.94 -3.75 8.14
N ASP A 49 19.33 -4.85 8.75
CA ASP A 49 18.78 -5.29 10.02
C ASP A 49 19.46 -4.52 11.15
N LEU A 50 18.68 -3.79 11.94
CA LEU A 50 19.12 -3.10 13.14
C LEU A 50 18.37 -3.69 14.33
N THR A 51 18.70 -4.92 14.75
CA THR A 51 17.97 -5.61 15.83
C THR A 51 18.86 -5.92 17.04
N PRO A 52 18.50 -5.48 18.26
CA PRO A 52 17.35 -4.62 18.58
C PRO A 52 17.63 -3.14 18.27
N ASN A 53 16.63 -2.44 17.74
CA ASN A 53 16.60 -0.98 17.63
C ASN A 53 15.15 -0.51 17.82
N PRO A 54 14.88 0.38 18.79
CA PRO A 54 15.82 0.92 19.78
C PRO A 54 16.37 -0.14 20.75
N VAL A 55 17.45 0.20 21.44
CA VAL A 55 18.12 -0.67 22.41
C VAL A 55 18.17 -0.04 23.81
N CYS A 56 17.83 -0.82 24.83
CA CYS A 56 17.85 -0.38 26.24
C CYS A 56 19.24 -0.44 26.86
N SER A 57 20.01 -1.46 26.46
CA SER A 57 21.34 -1.76 26.95
C SER A 57 22.02 -2.70 25.97
N GLY A 58 23.36 -2.69 25.94
CA GLY A 58 24.11 -3.49 24.98
C GLY A 58 24.08 -2.92 23.57
N ALA A 59 24.80 -3.59 22.67
CA ALA A 59 25.01 -3.11 21.32
C ALA A 59 23.79 -3.36 20.41
N VAL A 60 23.54 -2.45 19.48
CA VAL A 60 22.73 -2.75 18.29
C VAL A 60 23.55 -3.68 17.41
N ARG A 61 23.05 -4.88 17.16
CA ARG A 61 23.66 -5.84 16.24
C ARG A 61 22.89 -5.83 14.95
N GLY A 62 23.57 -6.13 13.85
CA GLY A 62 22.91 -6.04 12.57
C GLY A 62 23.64 -6.74 11.46
N ARG A 63 22.98 -6.74 10.30
CA ARG A 63 23.54 -7.14 9.03
C ARG A 63 23.17 -6.11 7.98
N VAL A 64 24.07 -5.86 7.05
CA VAL A 64 23.81 -5.11 5.82
C VAL A 64 23.87 -6.08 4.65
N GLN A 65 22.88 -6.01 3.76
CA GLN A 65 22.85 -6.75 2.51
C GLN A 65 23.11 -5.80 1.35
N ILE A 66 24.07 -6.15 0.51
CA ILE A 66 24.54 -5.31 -0.60
C ILE A 66 24.39 -6.07 -1.90
N TYR A 67 23.74 -5.46 -2.88
CA TYR A 67 23.55 -5.99 -4.23
C TYR A 67 24.51 -5.34 -5.22
N ASP A 68 25.39 -6.16 -5.79
CA ASP A 68 26.21 -5.77 -6.93
C ASP A 68 26.69 -7.01 -7.74
N PRO A 69 25.90 -7.46 -8.73
CA PRO A 69 26.26 -8.62 -9.57
C PRO A 69 27.50 -8.36 -10.44
N ALA A 70 27.80 -7.09 -10.77
CA ALA A 70 28.99 -6.75 -11.55
C ALA A 70 30.25 -6.86 -10.69
N ALA A 71 30.20 -6.37 -9.46
CA ALA A 71 31.28 -6.56 -8.49
C ALA A 71 31.52 -8.05 -8.22
N ALA A 72 30.46 -8.85 -8.06
CA ALA A 72 30.56 -10.29 -7.85
C ALA A 72 31.24 -11.00 -9.03
N LYS A 73 30.82 -10.71 -10.28
CA LYS A 73 31.43 -11.27 -11.50
C LYS A 73 32.91 -10.87 -11.64
N ALA A 74 33.28 -9.69 -11.16
CA ALA A 74 34.65 -9.19 -11.21
C ALA A 74 35.52 -9.64 -10.02
N GLY A 75 34.95 -10.34 -9.01
CA GLY A 75 35.65 -10.62 -7.75
C GLY A 75 36.08 -9.35 -7.00
N ALA A 76 35.34 -8.26 -7.18
CA ALA A 76 35.64 -6.97 -6.59
C ALA A 76 35.07 -6.85 -5.17
N ALA A 77 35.64 -5.94 -4.38
CA ALA A 77 35.14 -5.63 -3.05
C ALA A 77 34.33 -4.34 -3.03
N VAL A 78 33.40 -4.26 -2.09
CA VAL A 78 32.61 -3.07 -1.79
C VAL A 78 32.96 -2.53 -0.40
N GLU A 79 32.98 -1.22 -0.28
CA GLU A 79 33.06 -0.51 1.00
C GLU A 79 31.68 0.01 1.35
N TRP A 80 31.25 -0.22 2.59
CA TRP A 80 29.96 0.23 3.10
C TRP A 80 30.11 0.92 4.45
N ARG A 81 29.15 1.77 4.79
CA ARG A 81 29.16 2.50 6.06
C ARG A 81 27.74 2.82 6.54
N ILE A 82 27.61 2.95 7.86
CA ILE A 82 26.42 3.41 8.57
C ILE A 82 26.80 4.72 9.25
N ARG A 83 26.05 5.78 8.96
CA ARG A 83 26.31 7.13 9.47
C ARG A 83 25.12 7.70 10.23
N ALA A 84 25.40 8.40 11.31
CA ALA A 84 24.47 9.29 12.00
C ALA A 84 24.99 10.73 11.85
N GLY A 85 24.40 11.48 10.91
CA GLY A 85 24.97 12.77 10.48
C GLY A 85 26.38 12.60 9.89
N ALA A 86 27.36 13.31 10.43
CA ALA A 86 28.76 13.22 10.00
C ALA A 86 29.51 12.01 10.61
N GLU A 87 28.98 11.42 11.68
CA GLU A 87 29.64 10.35 12.42
C GLU A 87 29.40 8.99 11.75
N GLN A 88 30.47 8.24 11.49
CA GLN A 88 30.36 6.85 11.07
C GLN A 88 30.27 5.94 12.31
N LEU A 89 29.13 5.26 12.48
CA LEU A 89 28.87 4.36 13.60
C LEU A 89 29.39 2.94 13.32
N ALA A 90 29.31 2.50 12.07
CA ALA A 90 29.81 1.21 11.62
C ALA A 90 30.19 1.28 10.13
N GLY A 91 30.94 0.30 9.65
CA GLY A 91 31.32 0.19 8.25
C GLY A 91 32.34 -0.91 8.05
N GLY A 92 32.60 -1.25 6.79
CA GLY A 92 33.55 -2.29 6.47
C GLY A 92 33.77 -2.48 4.98
N ARG A 93 34.66 -3.42 4.67
CA ARG A 93 34.89 -3.93 3.33
C ARG A 93 34.25 -5.31 3.21
N LEU A 94 33.64 -5.61 2.07
CA LEU A 94 32.99 -6.87 1.77
C LEU A 94 33.44 -7.33 0.39
N ASP A 95 34.09 -8.49 0.31
CA ASP A 95 34.44 -9.10 -0.97
C ASP A 95 33.19 -9.76 -1.58
N MET A 96 32.82 -9.37 -2.80
CA MET A 96 31.59 -9.84 -3.43
C MET A 96 31.84 -11.19 -4.10
N THR A 97 31.26 -12.26 -3.54
CA THR A 97 31.34 -13.63 -4.10
C THR A 97 30.03 -14.10 -4.73
N ALA A 98 28.95 -13.33 -4.57
CA ALA A 98 27.62 -13.58 -5.11
C ALA A 98 26.93 -12.23 -5.38
N SER A 99 25.84 -12.22 -6.17
CA SER A 99 25.12 -10.97 -6.51
C SER A 99 24.66 -10.19 -5.27
N VAL A 100 24.37 -10.89 -4.17
CA VAL A 100 24.10 -10.32 -2.85
C VAL A 100 25.19 -10.73 -1.87
N GLY A 101 25.89 -9.74 -1.30
CA GLY A 101 26.81 -9.93 -0.19
C GLY A 101 26.16 -9.54 1.13
N THR A 102 26.55 -10.18 2.24
CA THR A 102 26.06 -9.85 3.59
C THR A 102 27.24 -9.57 4.52
N ALA A 103 27.22 -8.44 5.22
CA ALA A 103 28.20 -8.13 6.27
C ALA A 103 27.48 -7.93 7.61
N LYS A 104 28.04 -8.48 8.70
CA LYS A 104 27.53 -8.28 10.07
C LYS A 104 28.22 -7.09 10.71
N PHE A 105 27.53 -6.41 11.61
CA PHE A 105 28.09 -5.30 12.38
C PHE A 105 27.52 -5.22 13.80
N SER A 106 28.17 -4.40 14.62
CA SER A 106 27.77 -4.09 15.98
C SER A 106 28.05 -2.62 16.25
N ILE A 107 27.06 -1.88 16.72
CA ILE A 107 27.18 -0.50 17.19
C ILE A 107 27.15 -0.54 18.73
N PRO A 108 28.28 -0.27 19.42
CA PRO A 108 28.33 -0.25 20.88
C PRO A 108 27.30 0.73 21.49
N PHE A 109 26.74 0.38 22.66
CA PHE A 109 25.66 1.14 23.30
C PHE A 109 26.01 2.63 23.53
N ASP A 110 27.25 2.90 23.92
CA ASP A 110 27.79 4.24 24.15
C ASP A 110 27.82 5.09 22.87
N ARG A 111 27.89 4.46 21.69
CA ARG A 111 27.80 5.09 20.38
C ARG A 111 26.36 5.22 19.85
N VAL A 112 25.38 4.56 20.47
CA VAL A 112 23.97 4.71 20.12
C VAL A 112 23.46 6.06 20.65
N PRO A 113 22.90 6.94 19.81
CA PRO A 113 22.35 8.23 20.24
C PRO A 113 21.22 8.09 21.26
N ALA A 114 21.15 9.02 22.23
CA ALA A 114 20.06 9.03 23.21
C ALA A 114 18.71 9.41 22.59
N ALA A 115 18.71 10.42 21.70
CA ALA A 115 17.55 10.85 20.94
C ALA A 115 17.49 10.14 19.58
N GLU A 116 16.29 10.07 18.99
CA GLU A 116 16.09 9.60 17.63
C GLU A 116 16.97 10.38 16.65
N THR A 117 17.84 9.63 15.95
CA THR A 117 18.80 10.20 15.01
C THR A 117 18.68 9.49 13.67
N ALA A 118 18.62 10.25 12.58
CA ALA A 118 18.57 9.71 11.23
C ALA A 118 19.85 8.92 10.91
N LEU A 119 19.68 7.72 10.39
CA LEU A 119 20.72 6.86 9.85
C LEU A 119 20.78 6.92 8.34
N GLN A 120 21.99 6.86 7.80
CA GLN A 120 22.27 6.75 6.38
C GLN A 120 23.23 5.58 6.16
N VAL A 121 22.83 4.65 5.30
CA VAL A 121 23.64 3.50 4.90
C VAL A 121 23.85 3.55 3.40
N ASP A 122 25.11 3.59 2.99
CA ASP A 122 25.50 3.65 1.59
C ASP A 122 26.74 2.78 1.34
N ALA A 123 26.92 2.40 0.08
CA ALA A 123 28.02 1.55 -0.35
C ALA A 123 28.65 2.08 -1.65
N ARG A 124 29.92 1.72 -1.88
CA ARG A 124 30.70 2.03 -3.08
C ARG A 124 31.59 0.85 -3.45
N LEU A 125 32.04 0.80 -4.70
CA LEU A 125 33.17 -0.05 -5.05
C LEU A 125 34.40 0.40 -4.25
N ALA A 126 35.09 -0.55 -3.64
CA ALA A 126 36.29 -0.28 -2.90
C ALA A 126 37.47 -0.02 -3.84
N ALA A 127 38.52 0.64 -3.35
CA ALA A 127 39.77 0.71 -4.10
C ALA A 127 40.33 -0.71 -4.28
N SER A 128 40.89 -0.98 -5.46
CA SER A 128 41.46 -2.28 -5.81
C SER A 128 42.96 -2.29 -5.60
N ALA A 129 43.52 -3.48 -5.38
CA ALA A 129 44.96 -3.66 -5.14
C ALA A 129 45.82 -3.29 -6.37
N ASP A 130 45.24 -3.31 -7.58
CA ASP A 130 45.87 -2.89 -8.84
C ASP A 130 45.78 -1.36 -9.08
N GLY A 131 45.37 -0.58 -8.08
CA GLY A 131 45.44 0.89 -8.11
C GLY A 131 44.23 1.60 -8.72
N ARG A 132 43.11 0.90 -8.99
CA ARG A 132 41.87 1.60 -9.39
C ARG A 132 41.28 2.33 -8.18
N PRO A 133 40.89 3.61 -8.35
CA PRO A 133 40.33 4.39 -7.25
C PRO A 133 38.98 3.83 -6.81
N ALA A 134 38.63 4.08 -5.54
CA ALA A 134 37.31 3.75 -5.03
C ALA A 134 36.20 4.48 -5.82
N GLY A 135 35.05 3.83 -5.93
CA GLY A 135 33.87 4.41 -6.57
C GLY A 135 33.24 5.54 -5.73
N ARG A 136 32.13 6.09 -6.23
CA ARG A 136 31.28 6.99 -5.45
C ARG A 136 30.30 6.19 -4.60
N TYR A 137 29.94 6.72 -3.44
CA TYR A 137 28.83 6.17 -2.66
C TYR A 137 27.52 6.31 -3.43
N GLY A 138 26.78 5.22 -3.50
CA GLY A 138 25.54 5.10 -4.26
C GLY A 138 24.31 5.64 -3.54
N LYS A 139 23.14 5.08 -3.90
CA LYS A 139 21.86 5.36 -3.25
C LYS A 139 21.97 5.10 -1.73
N VAL A 140 21.41 6.03 -0.95
CA VAL A 140 21.36 5.96 0.51
C VAL A 140 20.11 5.20 0.93
N TRP A 141 20.29 4.14 1.72
CA TRP A 141 19.27 3.50 2.53
C TRP A 141 19.16 4.24 3.86
N ARG A 142 17.95 4.48 4.37
CA ARG A 142 17.70 5.38 5.52
C ARG A 142 16.89 4.69 6.58
N ASP A 143 17.18 4.97 7.84
CA ASP A 143 16.33 4.58 8.98
C ASP A 143 16.62 5.54 10.14
N THR A 144 16.26 5.19 11.36
CA THR A 144 16.57 5.93 12.58
C THR A 144 17.21 5.02 13.62
N ILE A 145 17.97 5.59 14.54
CA ILE A 145 18.55 4.87 15.67
C ILE A 145 18.37 5.67 16.95
N ARG A 146 18.13 4.96 18.06
CA ARG A 146 18.15 5.56 19.40
C ARG A 146 18.28 4.52 20.50
N ARG A 147 18.57 5.01 21.70
CA ARG A 147 18.34 4.28 22.96
C ARG A 147 16.85 4.27 23.32
N GLY A 148 16.39 3.18 23.91
CA GLY A 148 15.01 3.00 24.36
C GLY A 148 14.67 1.54 24.70
N CYS A 149 13.78 1.34 25.68
CA CYS A 149 13.46 0.01 26.20
C CYS A 149 12.12 -0.55 25.72
N ASP A 150 11.19 0.32 25.36
CA ASP A 150 9.82 -0.05 25.02
C ASP A 150 9.32 0.79 23.85
N PRO A 151 9.84 0.56 22.62
CA PRO A 151 9.34 1.23 21.42
C PRO A 151 7.88 0.91 21.16
N VAL A 152 7.20 1.82 20.47
CA VAL A 152 5.95 1.49 19.78
C VAL A 152 6.26 0.47 18.69
N ARG A 153 5.77 -0.77 18.85
CA ARG A 153 5.96 -1.85 17.89
C ARG A 153 4.76 -1.95 16.96
N VAL A 154 5.00 -1.70 15.68
CA VAL A 154 3.99 -1.77 14.63
C VAL A 154 4.30 -2.96 13.73
N ALA A 155 3.33 -3.85 13.53
CA ALA A 155 3.39 -4.84 12.47
C ALA A 155 2.52 -4.39 11.29
N SER A 156 2.99 -4.57 10.06
CA SER A 156 2.16 -4.43 8.86
C SER A 156 1.91 -5.78 8.21
N VAL A 157 0.66 -6.02 7.85
CA VAL A 157 0.21 -7.19 7.09
C VAL A 157 -0.76 -6.71 6.00
N GLY A 158 -0.80 -7.39 4.88
CA GLY A 158 -1.67 -7.05 3.76
C GLY A 158 -0.98 -7.24 2.43
N ASP A 159 -1.53 -6.52 1.46
CA ASP A 159 -1.16 -6.62 0.06
C ASP A 159 -0.29 -5.43 -0.42
N SER A 160 -0.38 -5.11 -1.72
CA SER A 160 0.33 -4.02 -2.37
C SER A 160 0.03 -2.66 -1.74
N VAL A 161 -1.17 -2.46 -1.17
CA VAL A 161 -1.54 -1.22 -0.48
C VAL A 161 -0.60 -1.00 0.69
N VAL A 162 -0.52 -1.96 1.62
CA VAL A 162 0.27 -1.85 2.84
C VAL A 162 1.77 -2.02 2.57
N TRP A 163 2.14 -2.83 1.57
CA TRP A 163 3.55 -2.91 1.15
C TRP A 163 4.05 -1.55 0.73
N GLY A 164 3.27 -0.77 -0.03
CA GLY A 164 3.75 0.49 -0.59
C GLY A 164 4.91 0.23 -1.55
N GLN A 165 4.69 -0.64 -2.54
CA GLN A 165 5.68 -0.98 -3.56
C GLN A 165 6.28 0.31 -4.16
N GLY A 166 7.56 0.30 -4.50
CA GLY A 166 8.24 1.49 -5.02
C GLY A 166 8.68 2.49 -3.95
N LEU A 167 8.15 2.44 -2.73
CA LEU A 167 8.67 3.24 -1.62
C LEU A 167 9.83 2.53 -0.94
N ASP A 168 10.83 3.32 -0.55
CA ASP A 168 11.82 2.87 0.43
C ASP A 168 11.10 2.59 1.77
N HIS A 169 11.59 1.62 2.53
CA HIS A 169 10.90 1.15 3.74
C HIS A 169 10.59 2.30 4.74
N ASP A 170 11.47 3.30 4.85
CA ASP A 170 11.33 4.46 5.74
C ASP A 170 10.29 5.48 5.25
N GLN A 171 9.77 5.30 4.03
CA GLN A 171 8.72 6.12 3.43
C GLN A 171 7.37 5.41 3.36
N LYS A 172 7.27 4.14 3.76
CA LYS A 172 6.00 3.40 3.80
C LYS A 172 5.12 3.92 4.94
N PHE A 173 3.82 4.06 4.71
CA PHE A 173 2.93 4.62 5.72
C PHE A 173 2.84 3.82 7.03
N PRO A 174 2.98 2.47 7.07
CA PRO A 174 3.02 1.76 8.35
C PRO A 174 4.28 2.09 9.17
N TYR A 175 5.44 2.24 8.50
CA TYR A 175 6.67 2.71 9.13
C TYR A 175 6.49 4.12 9.69
N LEU A 176 5.99 5.05 8.85
CA LEU A 176 5.75 6.44 9.23
C LEU A 176 4.75 6.55 10.38
N THR A 177 3.69 5.73 10.39
CA THR A 177 2.72 5.66 11.49
C THR A 177 3.39 5.26 12.79
N GLY A 178 4.23 4.22 12.76
CA GLY A 178 5.04 3.81 13.91
C GLY A 178 5.96 4.92 14.39
N GLN A 179 6.67 5.58 13.46
CA GLN A 179 7.56 6.69 13.77
C GLN A 179 6.84 7.87 14.44
N LEU A 180 5.70 8.29 13.90
CA LEU A 180 4.89 9.38 14.46
C LEU A 180 4.38 9.03 15.86
N LEU A 181 3.84 7.82 16.06
CA LEU A 181 3.41 7.35 17.38
C LEU A 181 4.60 7.25 18.35
N GLY A 182 5.74 6.75 17.91
CA GLY A 182 6.97 6.65 18.70
C GLY A 182 7.48 8.01 19.17
N ARG A 183 7.34 9.05 18.33
CA ARG A 183 7.67 10.45 18.68
C ARG A 183 6.67 11.04 19.67
N GLU A 184 5.38 10.94 19.39
CA GLU A 184 4.32 11.49 20.24
C GLU A 184 4.28 10.85 21.64
N THR A 185 4.63 9.56 21.73
CA THR A 185 4.73 8.83 23.01
C THR A 185 6.12 8.95 23.66
N GLY A 186 7.13 9.44 22.94
CA GLY A 186 8.53 9.47 23.38
C GLY A 186 9.24 8.11 23.41
N ARG A 187 8.53 7.02 23.10
CA ARG A 187 9.00 5.63 23.14
C ARG A 187 10.01 5.27 22.04
N GLY A 188 10.00 6.01 20.93
CA GLY A 188 10.59 5.54 19.67
C GLY A 188 9.73 4.45 19.04
N HIS A 189 10.17 3.89 17.90
CA HIS A 189 9.38 2.90 17.17
C HIS A 189 10.22 1.73 16.67
N GLN A 190 9.52 0.65 16.36
CA GLN A 190 10.02 -0.48 15.61
C GLN A 190 8.91 -0.93 14.65
N HIS A 191 9.22 -1.02 13.36
CA HIS A 191 8.29 -1.49 12.34
C HIS A 191 8.71 -2.88 11.85
N LEU A 192 7.73 -3.78 11.76
CA LEU A 192 7.89 -5.18 11.37
C LEU A 192 6.98 -5.43 10.16
N ASP A 193 7.56 -5.44 8.96
CA ASP A 193 6.79 -5.57 7.73
C ASP A 193 6.67 -7.03 7.29
N TYR A 194 5.43 -7.53 7.23
CA TYR A 194 5.08 -8.85 6.71
C TYR A 194 4.21 -8.75 5.46
N SER A 195 3.87 -7.53 5.01
CA SER A 195 2.99 -7.31 3.87
C SER A 195 3.65 -7.72 2.56
N ILE A 196 2.86 -8.35 1.68
CA ILE A 196 3.30 -8.86 0.38
C ILE A 196 2.19 -8.64 -0.65
N SER A 197 2.56 -8.08 -1.79
CA SER A 197 1.76 -7.68 -2.94
C SER A 197 1.26 -8.94 -3.58
N GLY A 198 -0.02 -8.94 -3.90
CA GLY A 198 -0.71 -10.14 -4.34
C GLY A 198 -1.28 -10.96 -3.19
N ALA A 199 -0.94 -10.69 -1.92
CA ALA A 199 -1.57 -11.40 -0.81
C ALA A 199 -3.08 -11.21 -0.85
N VAL A 200 -3.80 -12.32 -0.76
CA VAL A 200 -5.26 -12.31 -0.62
C VAL A 200 -5.62 -12.14 0.86
N LEU A 201 -6.85 -11.77 1.15
CA LEU A 201 -7.32 -11.73 2.54
C LEU A 201 -7.34 -13.14 3.12
N ASP A 202 -7.78 -14.13 2.34
CA ASP A 202 -8.00 -15.49 2.82
C ASP A 202 -7.82 -16.55 1.73
N ALA A 203 -6.81 -17.42 1.89
CA ALA A 203 -6.49 -18.51 0.97
C ALA A 203 -6.73 -19.89 1.64
N PRO A 204 -7.93 -20.49 1.49
CA PRO A 204 -8.32 -21.68 2.26
C PRO A 204 -7.50 -22.93 1.92
N ASP A 205 -6.94 -22.96 0.72
CA ASP A 205 -6.13 -24.06 0.22
C ASP A 205 -4.61 -23.82 0.41
N LEU A 206 -4.21 -22.61 0.86
CA LEU A 206 -2.81 -22.19 1.01
C LEU A 206 -2.62 -21.40 2.31
N PRO A 207 -2.51 -22.07 3.48
CA PRO A 207 -2.28 -23.50 3.68
C PRO A 207 -3.59 -24.29 3.76
N ALA A 208 -3.58 -25.50 3.21
CA ALA A 208 -4.76 -26.36 3.13
C ALA A 208 -5.56 -26.44 4.44
N GLY A 209 -6.85 -26.15 4.35
CA GLY A 209 -7.79 -26.18 5.46
C GLY A 209 -7.65 -24.99 6.43
N ASN A 210 -7.11 -23.84 5.99
CA ASN A 210 -6.90 -22.66 6.82
C ASN A 210 -6.02 -22.93 8.07
N ASN A 211 -5.06 -23.86 7.97
CA ASN A 211 -4.14 -24.14 9.06
C ASN A 211 -2.99 -23.12 9.08
N ASP A 212 -3.27 -21.92 9.57
CA ASP A 212 -2.32 -20.80 9.55
C ASP A 212 -0.94 -21.13 10.15
N ALA A 213 -0.86 -22.05 11.13
CA ALA A 213 0.40 -22.47 11.74
C ALA A 213 1.34 -23.18 10.76
N ALA A 214 0.80 -23.80 9.70
CA ALA A 214 1.61 -24.43 8.65
C ALA A 214 2.50 -23.42 7.92
N CYS A 215 2.07 -22.16 7.80
CA CYS A 215 2.83 -21.07 7.18
C CYS A 215 4.13 -20.70 7.90
N LEU A 216 4.38 -21.22 9.11
CA LEU A 216 5.67 -21.06 9.79
C LEU A 216 6.76 -21.99 9.26
N HIS A 217 6.35 -23.04 8.54
CA HIS A 217 7.21 -24.14 8.13
C HIS A 217 7.18 -24.41 6.62
N THR A 218 6.20 -23.86 5.91
CA THR A 218 6.11 -23.93 4.45
C THR A 218 6.50 -22.58 3.82
N THR A 219 7.16 -22.68 2.67
CA THR A 219 7.34 -21.55 1.75
C THR A 219 6.54 -21.92 0.51
N GLU A 220 5.39 -21.27 0.32
CA GLU A 220 4.56 -21.54 -0.84
C GLU A 220 5.20 -20.92 -2.09
N ARG A 221 5.11 -21.66 -3.21
CA ARG A 221 5.63 -21.21 -4.50
C ARG A 221 4.67 -20.20 -5.11
N GLN A 222 5.21 -19.32 -5.95
CA GLN A 222 4.46 -18.31 -6.70
C GLN A 222 3.49 -18.89 -7.76
N ASP A 223 3.61 -20.19 -8.02
CA ASP A 223 2.81 -20.98 -8.95
C ASP A 223 2.46 -22.29 -8.21
N PRO A 224 1.43 -22.27 -7.34
CA PRO A 224 1.07 -23.42 -6.52
C PRO A 224 0.44 -24.57 -7.33
N ASP A 225 -0.13 -24.29 -8.50
CA ASP A 225 -0.71 -25.29 -9.42
C ASP A 225 0.27 -25.79 -10.51
N GLY A 226 1.42 -25.13 -10.66
CA GLY A 226 2.52 -25.55 -11.54
C GLY A 226 2.23 -25.32 -13.02
N ASP A 227 1.32 -24.40 -13.36
CA ASP A 227 0.88 -24.15 -14.74
C ASP A 227 1.87 -23.26 -15.52
N GLY A 228 2.88 -22.71 -14.85
CA GLY A 228 3.88 -21.83 -15.43
C GLY A 228 3.44 -20.37 -15.54
N GLU A 229 2.23 -20.03 -15.07
CA GLU A 229 1.75 -18.66 -14.94
C GLU A 229 2.15 -18.11 -13.56
N MET A 230 2.97 -17.06 -13.55
CA MET A 230 3.34 -16.38 -12.30
C MET A 230 2.09 -15.71 -11.72
N GLU A 231 1.63 -16.16 -10.55
CA GLU A 231 0.65 -15.41 -9.79
C GLU A 231 1.32 -14.09 -9.32
N PHE A 232 0.88 -12.91 -9.78
CA PHE A 232 1.50 -11.63 -9.44
C PHE A 232 1.69 -11.50 -7.92
N GLY A 233 2.96 -11.48 -7.59
CA GLY A 233 3.58 -10.87 -6.42
C GLY A 233 5.03 -10.60 -6.86
N GLU A 234 5.57 -9.42 -6.60
CA GLU A 234 6.93 -9.07 -7.07
C GLU A 234 8.03 -9.90 -6.39
N VAL A 235 7.69 -10.65 -5.33
CA VAL A 235 8.62 -11.51 -4.59
C VAL A 235 8.34 -12.98 -4.87
N THR A 236 9.41 -13.73 -5.14
CA THR A 236 9.45 -15.16 -5.48
C THR A 236 9.11 -16.11 -4.32
N GLN A 237 8.52 -15.59 -3.24
CA GLN A 237 8.11 -16.32 -2.04
C GLN A 237 6.73 -15.84 -1.60
N GLN A 238 5.76 -16.74 -1.47
CA GLN A 238 4.43 -16.38 -1.00
C GLN A 238 4.35 -16.51 0.54
N THR A 239 3.88 -15.44 1.19
CA THR A 239 3.01 -15.59 2.35
C THR A 239 1.61 -15.32 1.82
N PRO A 240 0.85 -16.37 1.49
CA PRO A 240 -0.25 -16.31 0.50
C PRO A 240 -1.38 -15.39 0.94
N ASP A 241 -1.65 -15.33 2.24
CA ASP A 241 -2.73 -14.51 2.78
C ASP A 241 -2.33 -13.72 4.04
N VAL A 242 -3.25 -12.83 4.41
CA VAL A 242 -3.14 -11.97 5.59
C VAL A 242 -3.07 -12.79 6.89
N PHE A 243 -3.76 -13.94 6.98
CA PHE A 243 -3.77 -14.76 8.19
C PHE A 243 -2.43 -15.44 8.46
N CYS A 244 -1.72 -15.86 7.42
CA CYS A 244 -0.37 -16.38 7.51
C CYS A 244 0.65 -15.31 7.86
N GLN A 245 0.49 -14.08 7.33
CA GLN A 245 1.32 -12.95 7.74
C GLN A 245 1.12 -12.63 9.23
N LEU A 246 -0.12 -12.65 9.72
CA LEU A 246 -0.44 -12.50 11.15
C LEU A 246 0.17 -13.63 12.00
N GLU A 247 0.17 -14.87 11.52
CA GLU A 247 0.80 -15.99 12.23
C GLU A 247 2.32 -15.81 12.35
N LYS A 248 2.98 -15.39 11.26
CA LYS A 248 4.41 -15.07 11.26
C LYS A 248 4.73 -13.92 12.23
N ALA A 249 3.92 -12.86 12.22
CA ALA A 249 4.06 -11.75 13.17
C ALA A 249 3.92 -12.21 14.62
N GLY A 250 2.90 -13.02 14.91
CA GLY A 250 2.68 -13.61 16.23
C GLY A 250 3.82 -14.50 16.69
N ALA A 251 4.28 -15.41 15.84
CA ALA A 251 5.40 -16.32 16.13
C ALA A 251 6.70 -15.55 16.40
N GLN A 252 7.00 -14.51 15.61
CA GLN A 252 8.18 -13.68 15.83
C GLN A 252 8.10 -12.92 17.16
N ALA A 253 6.94 -12.33 17.47
CA ALA A 253 6.73 -11.62 18.73
C ALA A 253 6.86 -12.54 19.96
N ARG A 254 6.28 -13.75 19.90
CA ARG A 254 6.43 -14.77 20.96
C ARG A 254 7.89 -15.18 21.13
N LYS A 255 8.59 -15.48 20.04
CA LYS A 255 10.01 -15.86 20.06
C LYS A 255 10.91 -14.74 20.60
N GLY A 256 10.59 -13.50 20.25
CA GLY A 256 11.32 -12.32 20.72
C GLY A 256 10.96 -11.87 22.13
N GLY A 257 9.91 -12.43 22.74
CA GLY A 257 9.46 -12.06 24.09
C GLY A 257 8.93 -10.63 24.18
N TYR A 258 8.31 -10.11 23.12
CA TYR A 258 7.75 -8.75 23.08
C TYR A 258 6.28 -8.75 22.66
N GLY A 259 5.56 -7.68 23.05
CA GLY A 259 4.21 -7.40 22.57
C GLY A 259 4.21 -6.39 21.42
N LEU A 260 3.28 -6.54 20.49
CA LEU A 260 2.96 -5.55 19.47
C LEU A 260 1.98 -4.52 20.06
N ASP A 261 2.13 -3.24 19.70
CA ASP A 261 1.21 -2.17 20.09
C ASP A 261 0.12 -1.94 19.02
N LEU A 262 0.49 -2.10 17.74
CA LEU A 262 -0.36 -1.81 16.60
C LEU A 262 -0.14 -2.82 15.47
N VAL A 263 -1.23 -3.23 14.82
CA VAL A 263 -1.21 -3.91 13.53
C VAL A 263 -1.90 -3.03 12.51
N VAL A 264 -1.21 -2.73 11.40
CA VAL A 264 -1.78 -2.09 10.22
C VAL A 264 -2.09 -3.18 9.20
N ILE A 265 -3.37 -3.33 8.84
CA ILE A 265 -3.88 -4.43 8.03
C ILE A 265 -4.62 -3.93 6.79
N ASN A 266 -4.43 -4.61 5.67
CA ASN A 266 -5.27 -4.49 4.47
C ASN A 266 -5.40 -5.88 3.81
N GLY A 267 -6.30 -6.03 2.84
CA GLY A 267 -6.54 -7.26 2.08
C GLY A 267 -7.85 -7.15 1.30
N CYS A 268 -8.22 -8.19 0.55
CA CYS A 268 -9.44 -8.33 -0.26
C CYS A 268 -9.29 -7.96 -1.75
N ILE A 269 -8.40 -7.05 -2.15
CA ILE A 269 -8.36 -6.64 -3.56
C ILE A 269 -7.91 -7.79 -4.46
N ASN A 270 -6.95 -8.58 -4.00
CA ASN A 270 -6.43 -9.71 -4.76
C ASN A 270 -7.43 -10.86 -4.81
N ASP A 271 -8.31 -11.00 -3.80
CA ASP A 271 -9.42 -11.97 -3.77
C ASP A 271 -10.44 -11.73 -4.89
N LEU A 272 -10.54 -10.49 -5.39
CA LEU A 272 -11.48 -10.09 -6.44
C LEU A 272 -10.82 -9.79 -7.79
N ASP A 273 -9.50 -9.95 -7.89
CA ASP A 273 -8.68 -9.62 -9.05
C ASP A 273 -8.67 -8.12 -9.42
N PRO A 274 -7.58 -7.39 -9.11
CA PRO A 274 -7.51 -5.95 -9.33
C PRO A 274 -7.52 -5.50 -10.79
N PHE A 275 -7.07 -6.34 -11.74
CA PHE A 275 -6.73 -5.89 -13.09
C PHE A 275 -7.77 -6.25 -14.12
N PHE A 276 -8.21 -7.50 -14.11
CA PHE A 276 -9.13 -8.02 -15.08
C PHE A 276 -10.53 -8.14 -14.47
N GLY A 277 -10.63 -8.66 -13.24
CA GLY A 277 -11.89 -8.87 -12.53
C GLY A 277 -12.64 -7.59 -12.19
N ILE A 278 -12.05 -6.74 -11.36
CA ILE A 278 -12.72 -5.51 -10.93
C ILE A 278 -13.00 -4.60 -12.13
N GLY A 279 -11.99 -4.37 -12.99
CA GLY A 279 -12.08 -3.44 -14.10
C GLY A 279 -13.08 -3.85 -15.19
N ALA A 280 -12.99 -5.08 -15.68
CA ALA A 280 -13.79 -5.53 -16.81
C ALA A 280 -15.00 -6.40 -16.40
N GLY A 281 -15.09 -6.82 -15.13
CA GLY A 281 -16.16 -7.70 -14.63
C GLY A 281 -16.08 -9.10 -15.24
N ILE A 282 -14.87 -9.55 -15.60
CA ILE A 282 -14.66 -10.81 -16.34
C ILE A 282 -14.15 -11.97 -15.47
N THR A 283 -13.75 -11.70 -14.23
CA THR A 283 -13.38 -12.75 -13.29
C THR A 283 -14.65 -13.38 -12.73
N PRO A 284 -14.88 -14.69 -12.91
CA PRO A 284 -16.04 -15.37 -12.36
C PRO A 284 -16.21 -15.09 -10.87
N GLY A 285 -17.41 -14.72 -10.45
CA GLY A 285 -17.72 -14.36 -9.07
C GLY A 285 -17.54 -12.88 -8.71
N SER A 286 -17.00 -12.06 -9.63
CA SER A 286 -16.84 -10.60 -9.50
C SER A 286 -17.82 -9.79 -10.37
N GLU A 287 -18.70 -10.44 -11.13
CA GLU A 287 -19.62 -9.78 -12.08
C GLU A 287 -20.54 -8.79 -11.35
N ASP A 288 -21.09 -9.23 -10.21
CA ASP A 288 -21.82 -8.42 -9.22
C ASP A 288 -20.85 -7.99 -8.11
N LEU A 289 -20.20 -6.85 -8.32
CA LEU A 289 -19.17 -6.32 -7.43
C LEU A 289 -19.66 -6.12 -5.97
N PRO A 290 -20.86 -5.57 -5.70
CA PRO A 290 -21.43 -5.55 -4.35
C PRO A 290 -21.51 -6.91 -3.67
N LYS A 291 -21.99 -7.95 -4.36
CA LYS A 291 -22.03 -9.30 -3.80
C LYS A 291 -20.63 -9.85 -3.58
N ALA A 292 -19.72 -9.61 -4.51
CA ALA A 292 -18.33 -10.07 -4.42
C ALA A 292 -17.60 -9.46 -3.22
N VAL A 293 -17.70 -8.14 -3.02
CA VAL A 293 -17.11 -7.45 -1.85
C VAL A 293 -17.73 -7.92 -0.54
N LYS A 294 -19.05 -8.11 -0.49
CA LYS A 294 -19.72 -8.67 0.68
C LYS A 294 -19.19 -10.06 1.02
N ARG A 295 -18.96 -10.87 -0.01
CA ARG A 295 -18.47 -12.24 0.12
C ARG A 295 -17.03 -12.30 0.59
N GLU A 296 -16.11 -11.67 -0.12
CA GLU A 296 -14.68 -11.78 0.16
C GLU A 296 -14.23 -10.84 1.28
N CYS A 297 -14.56 -9.55 1.18
CA CYS A 297 -14.05 -8.57 2.15
C CYS A 297 -14.76 -8.71 3.51
N SER A 298 -16.07 -8.99 3.51
CA SER A 298 -16.83 -9.13 4.76
C SER A 298 -16.90 -10.57 5.28
N GLY A 299 -16.61 -11.57 4.43
CA GLY A 299 -16.78 -12.99 4.76
C GLY A 299 -18.25 -13.46 4.74
N ILE A 300 -19.19 -12.67 4.21
CA ILE A 300 -20.63 -12.96 4.29
C ILE A 300 -21.12 -13.58 2.99
N GLY A 301 -21.54 -14.84 3.05
CA GLY A 301 -22.05 -15.57 1.89
C GLY A 301 -20.94 -16.17 1.02
N ALA A 302 -19.76 -16.43 1.60
CA ALA A 302 -18.69 -17.19 0.96
C ALA A 302 -19.19 -18.57 0.52
N ALA A 303 -18.84 -18.95 -0.70
CA ALA A 303 -19.18 -20.26 -1.24
C ALA A 303 -18.00 -21.22 -1.02
N PRO A 304 -18.25 -22.53 -0.85
CA PRO A 304 -17.18 -23.51 -0.65
C PRO A 304 -16.35 -23.76 -1.93
N GLU A 305 -16.91 -23.41 -3.09
CA GLU A 305 -16.23 -23.56 -4.38
C GLU A 305 -15.86 -22.19 -4.91
N ASN A 306 -14.58 -22.03 -5.25
CA ASN A 306 -14.05 -20.83 -5.87
C ASN A 306 -14.33 -20.85 -7.38
N PRO A 307 -15.23 -19.99 -7.90
CA PRO A 307 -15.56 -19.95 -9.32
C PRO A 307 -14.39 -19.44 -10.19
N ALA A 308 -13.41 -18.76 -9.59
CA ALA A 308 -12.25 -18.24 -10.27
C ALA A 308 -11.03 -19.20 -10.24
N LYS A 309 -11.16 -20.40 -9.64
CA LYS A 309 -10.05 -21.34 -9.46
C LYS A 309 -9.30 -21.68 -10.77
N ASP A 310 -10.05 -21.85 -11.85
CA ASP A 310 -9.53 -22.36 -13.12
C ASP A 310 -9.49 -21.28 -14.23
N VAL A 311 -9.45 -19.98 -13.86
CA VAL A 311 -9.35 -18.93 -14.89
C VAL A 311 -8.00 -19.02 -15.62
N PRO A 312 -7.98 -18.90 -16.97
CA PRO A 312 -6.78 -19.15 -17.79
C PRO A 312 -5.88 -17.90 -17.90
N TYR A 313 -5.88 -17.07 -16.86
CA TYR A 313 -5.06 -15.86 -16.79
C TYR A 313 -4.72 -15.57 -15.34
N PHE A 314 -3.64 -14.80 -15.16
CA PHE A 314 -3.22 -14.36 -13.85
C PHE A 314 -4.37 -13.72 -13.04
N SER A 315 -4.65 -14.30 -11.87
CA SER A 315 -5.61 -13.75 -10.93
C SER A 315 -5.34 -14.21 -9.50
N GLY A 316 -5.18 -13.28 -8.56
CA GLY A 316 -5.17 -13.61 -7.12
C GLY A 316 -6.49 -14.28 -6.67
N ALA A 317 -7.57 -14.08 -7.43
CA ALA A 317 -8.85 -14.73 -7.18
C ALA A 317 -8.80 -16.24 -7.37
N LYS A 318 -7.78 -16.82 -8.04
CA LYS A 318 -7.60 -18.29 -8.10
C LYS A 318 -7.41 -18.90 -6.71
N VAL A 319 -6.77 -18.15 -5.80
CA VAL A 319 -6.44 -18.58 -4.44
C VAL A 319 -7.26 -17.87 -3.36
N GLY A 320 -7.67 -16.62 -3.60
CA GLY A 320 -8.44 -15.80 -2.67
C GLY A 320 -9.93 -16.07 -2.77
N TYR A 321 -10.47 -16.87 -1.85
CA TYR A 321 -11.91 -17.17 -1.74
C TYR A 321 -12.28 -17.85 -0.40
N GLY A 322 -11.57 -17.55 0.70
CA GLY A 322 -11.66 -18.35 1.93
C GLY A 322 -12.82 -18.02 2.87
N GLY A 323 -13.42 -16.84 2.72
CA GLY A 323 -14.65 -16.48 3.41
C GLY A 323 -14.54 -16.11 4.91
N ARG A 324 -13.35 -16.09 5.52
CA ARG A 324 -13.19 -15.61 6.91
C ARG A 324 -13.49 -14.11 7.06
N GLY A 325 -13.16 -13.33 6.03
CA GLY A 325 -13.43 -11.89 5.96
C GLY A 325 -12.61 -11.03 6.94
N MET A 326 -12.71 -9.71 6.77
CA MET A 326 -11.84 -8.76 7.47
C MET A 326 -12.05 -8.77 8.99
N ARG A 327 -13.25 -9.08 9.47
CA ARG A 327 -13.53 -9.17 10.91
C ARG A 327 -12.66 -10.24 11.58
N ALA A 328 -12.56 -11.43 10.99
CA ALA A 328 -11.74 -12.51 11.54
C ALA A 328 -10.25 -12.13 11.53
N ALA A 329 -9.80 -11.41 10.49
CA ALA A 329 -8.42 -10.93 10.40
C ALA A 329 -8.12 -9.88 11.49
N ILE A 330 -9.05 -8.96 11.77
CA ILE A 330 -8.98 -8.00 12.88
C ILE A 330 -8.90 -8.71 14.24
N GLU A 331 -9.77 -9.70 14.48
CA GLU A 331 -9.81 -10.47 15.72
C GLU A 331 -8.51 -11.28 15.91
N LYS A 332 -7.98 -11.89 14.84
CA LYS A 332 -6.68 -12.56 14.86
C LYS A 332 -5.55 -11.59 15.17
N ALA A 333 -5.51 -10.43 14.51
CA ALA A 333 -4.50 -9.40 14.78
C ALA A 333 -4.50 -8.95 16.24
N HIS A 334 -5.68 -8.72 16.82
CA HIS A 334 -5.80 -8.36 18.24
C HIS A 334 -5.45 -9.50 19.21
N SER A 335 -5.44 -10.76 18.75
CA SER A 335 -5.01 -11.91 19.56
C SER A 335 -3.49 -12.08 19.66
N LEU A 336 -2.71 -11.36 18.85
CA LEU A 336 -1.26 -11.44 18.85
C LEU A 336 -0.65 -10.96 20.18
N PRO A 337 0.61 -11.33 20.50
CA PRO A 337 1.28 -10.87 21.72
C PRO A 337 1.20 -9.35 21.87
N GLY A 338 0.89 -8.87 23.08
CA GLY A 338 0.65 -7.46 23.36
C GLY A 338 -0.80 -7.00 23.17
N ARG A 339 -1.67 -7.83 22.58
CA ARG A 339 -3.05 -7.49 22.22
C ARG A 339 -3.13 -6.16 21.44
N PRO A 340 -2.42 -6.06 20.30
CA PRO A 340 -2.23 -4.80 19.60
C PRO A 340 -3.57 -4.21 19.16
N LYS A 341 -3.61 -2.89 19.05
CA LYS A 341 -4.72 -2.22 18.36
C LYS A 341 -4.61 -2.49 16.86
N VAL A 342 -5.71 -2.32 16.15
CA VAL A 342 -5.79 -2.66 14.72
C VAL A 342 -6.27 -1.45 13.93
N ILE A 343 -5.48 -1.02 12.96
CA ILE A 343 -5.91 -0.08 11.93
C ILE A 343 -6.09 -0.88 10.64
N VAL A 344 -7.32 -0.97 10.16
CA VAL A 344 -7.60 -1.43 8.80
C VAL A 344 -7.36 -0.26 7.87
N ALA A 345 -6.31 -0.33 7.08
CA ALA A 345 -6.00 0.69 6.09
C ALA A 345 -6.98 0.55 4.92
N ASP A 346 -7.77 1.59 4.68
CA ASP A 346 -8.69 1.66 3.55
C ASP A 346 -7.93 1.82 2.22
N PHE A 347 -8.58 1.45 1.11
CA PHE A 347 -8.03 1.62 -0.24
C PHE A 347 -8.00 3.08 -0.67
N TYR A 348 -7.01 3.43 -1.51
CA TYR A 348 -7.00 4.67 -2.29
C TYR A 348 -7.53 4.43 -3.71
N TYR A 349 -7.95 5.50 -4.38
CA TYR A 349 -8.47 5.46 -5.75
C TYR A 349 -7.34 5.30 -6.77
N ALA A 350 -6.84 4.08 -7.00
CA ALA A 350 -5.76 3.86 -7.98
C ALA A 350 -6.15 4.33 -9.40
N LEU A 351 -7.36 3.98 -9.82
CA LEU A 351 -8.00 4.43 -11.06
C LEU A 351 -9.35 5.08 -10.73
N SER A 352 -9.67 6.19 -11.38
CA SER A 352 -10.92 6.91 -11.20
C SER A 352 -11.41 7.51 -12.52
N ARG A 353 -12.61 8.08 -12.51
CA ARG A 353 -13.19 8.85 -13.61
C ARG A 353 -12.38 10.11 -13.96
N SER A 354 -11.54 10.58 -13.03
CA SER A 354 -10.56 11.64 -13.26
C SER A 354 -9.22 11.11 -13.78
N SER A 355 -8.97 9.80 -13.72
CA SER A 355 -7.90 9.18 -14.48
C SER A 355 -8.24 9.31 -15.97
N SER A 356 -7.49 10.14 -16.71
CA SER A 356 -7.71 10.32 -18.15
C SER A 356 -7.14 9.13 -18.92
N PRO A 357 -7.78 8.63 -19.98
CA PRO A 357 -7.01 8.03 -21.06
C PRO A 357 -6.29 9.20 -21.75
N ILE A 358 -4.99 9.10 -21.94
CA ILE A 358 -4.31 10.02 -22.85
C ILE A 358 -4.27 9.35 -24.23
N PRO A 359 -4.62 10.06 -25.31
CA PRO A 359 -3.81 10.14 -26.50
C PRO A 359 -2.96 11.41 -26.41
N VAL A 360 -1.66 11.19 -26.46
CA VAL A 360 -0.63 12.21 -26.26
C VAL A 360 -0.82 13.24 -27.38
N LYS A 361 -0.96 14.53 -27.01
CA LYS A 361 -1.17 15.75 -27.83
C LYS A 361 -2.59 16.23 -28.20
N THR A 362 -3.67 15.44 -28.14
CA THR A 362 -4.98 15.89 -28.69
C THR A 362 -6.10 16.15 -27.68
N CYS A 363 -6.13 15.50 -26.49
CA CYS A 363 -7.17 15.74 -25.47
C CYS A 363 -6.80 16.90 -24.48
N SER A 364 -5.68 17.62 -24.68
CA SER A 364 -5.20 18.70 -23.78
C SER A 364 -5.03 20.07 -24.45
N THR A 365 -5.55 20.26 -25.67
CA THR A 365 -5.54 21.55 -26.38
C THR A 365 -6.73 22.41 -25.95
N PRO A 366 -6.55 23.71 -25.61
CA PRO A 366 -7.66 24.60 -25.34
C PRO A 366 -8.64 24.64 -26.53
N GLY A 367 -9.94 24.42 -26.29
CA GLY A 367 -11.00 24.50 -27.30
C GLY A 367 -11.58 23.17 -27.82
N ALA A 368 -11.29 22.03 -27.18
CA ALA A 368 -11.91 20.75 -27.55
C ALA A 368 -13.44 20.74 -27.27
N THR A 369 -14.24 20.31 -28.25
CA THR A 369 -15.72 20.27 -28.18
C THR A 369 -16.25 19.02 -27.47
N GLY A 370 -17.47 19.10 -26.92
CA GLY A 370 -18.05 18.12 -25.98
C GLY A 370 -18.16 16.67 -26.47
N TRP A 371 -18.27 16.43 -27.78
CA TRP A 371 -18.28 15.06 -28.34
C TRP A 371 -16.90 14.38 -28.25
N TRP A 372 -15.82 15.15 -28.36
CA TRP A 372 -14.44 14.64 -28.31
C TRP A 372 -14.00 14.27 -26.89
N LEU A 373 -14.41 15.08 -25.89
CA LEU A 373 -14.27 14.75 -24.47
C LEU A 373 -15.04 13.49 -24.07
N THR A 374 -16.22 13.26 -24.66
CA THR A 374 -17.04 12.05 -24.44
C THR A 374 -16.38 10.79 -25.01
N SER A 375 -15.70 10.91 -26.16
CA SER A 375 -14.93 9.82 -26.76
C SER A 375 -13.63 9.53 -25.99
N CYS A 376 -12.92 10.55 -25.47
CA CYS A 376 -11.79 10.34 -24.56
C CYS A 376 -12.30 9.61 -23.28
N LYS A 377 -13.39 10.06 -22.63
CA LYS A 377 -13.98 9.37 -21.45
C LYS A 377 -14.42 7.92 -21.70
N GLY A 378 -14.84 7.58 -22.91
CA GLY A 378 -15.26 6.22 -23.29
C GLY A 378 -14.14 5.18 -23.30
N ALA A 379 -12.86 5.59 -23.41
CA ALA A 379 -11.73 4.67 -23.60
C ALA A 379 -11.23 3.96 -22.32
N LEU A 380 -11.56 4.46 -21.12
CA LEU A 380 -11.42 3.72 -19.85
C LEU A 380 -12.71 2.98 -19.44
N GLY A 381 -13.84 3.31 -20.07
CA GLY A 381 -15.11 2.60 -19.93
C GLY A 381 -15.58 2.38 -18.48
N GLY A 382 -16.07 1.18 -18.19
CA GLY A 382 -16.57 0.77 -16.87
C GLY A 382 -15.47 0.51 -15.83
N VAL A 383 -14.19 0.42 -16.22
CA VAL A 383 -13.08 -0.01 -15.36
C VAL A 383 -12.87 0.94 -14.19
N ALA A 384 -12.68 2.22 -14.49
CA ALA A 384 -12.49 3.25 -13.47
C ALA A 384 -13.70 3.36 -12.53
N LYS A 385 -14.93 3.26 -13.08
CA LYS A 385 -16.16 3.30 -12.28
C LYS A 385 -16.28 2.09 -11.35
N ARG A 386 -15.91 0.90 -11.82
CA ARG A 386 -15.91 -0.32 -11.00
C ARG A 386 -14.81 -0.28 -9.94
N TYR A 387 -13.64 0.28 -10.22
CA TYR A 387 -12.57 0.46 -9.23
C TYR A 387 -12.98 1.44 -8.13
N GLU A 388 -13.56 2.60 -8.50
CA GLU A 388 -14.16 3.53 -7.52
C GLU A 388 -15.22 2.85 -6.66
N GLN A 389 -16.12 2.07 -7.29
CA GLN A 389 -17.18 1.34 -6.59
C GLN A 389 -16.60 0.27 -5.65
N TYR A 390 -15.55 -0.43 -6.07
CA TYR A 390 -14.83 -1.40 -5.24
C TYR A 390 -14.26 -0.71 -4.00
N THR A 391 -13.48 0.37 -4.18
CA THR A 391 -12.89 1.14 -3.07
C THR A 391 -13.97 1.56 -2.07
N GLN A 392 -15.11 2.06 -2.56
CA GLN A 392 -16.24 2.48 -1.72
C GLN A 392 -16.84 1.33 -0.91
N LEU A 393 -17.14 0.21 -1.57
CA LEU A 393 -17.76 -0.95 -0.94
C LEU A 393 -16.81 -1.67 0.04
N ALA A 394 -15.53 -1.79 -0.32
CA ALA A 394 -14.51 -2.43 0.51
C ALA A 394 -14.26 -1.61 1.78
N ASN A 395 -14.15 -0.28 1.66
CA ASN A 395 -14.05 0.60 2.83
C ASN A 395 -15.27 0.44 3.74
N ALA A 396 -16.49 0.42 3.18
CA ALA A 396 -17.70 0.17 3.97
C ALA A 396 -17.67 -1.19 4.70
N ALA A 397 -17.15 -2.24 4.05
CA ALA A 397 -16.97 -3.55 4.68
C ALA A 397 -15.95 -3.51 5.83
N TYR A 398 -14.85 -2.78 5.70
CA TYR A 398 -13.85 -2.61 6.76
C TYR A 398 -14.40 -1.88 7.98
N HIS A 399 -15.16 -0.81 7.77
CA HIS A 399 -15.84 -0.09 8.84
C HIS A 399 -16.84 -0.99 9.59
N GLN A 400 -17.61 -1.79 8.86
CA GLN A 400 -18.51 -2.77 9.46
C GLN A 400 -17.75 -3.85 10.25
N ALA A 401 -16.65 -4.37 9.71
CA ALA A 401 -15.82 -5.37 10.36
C ALA A 401 -15.21 -4.83 11.67
N ALA A 402 -14.64 -3.63 11.65
CA ALA A 402 -14.08 -2.98 12.83
C ALA A 402 -15.16 -2.69 13.89
N ALA A 403 -16.33 -2.19 13.48
CA ALA A 403 -17.46 -1.96 14.39
C ALA A 403 -17.96 -3.27 15.02
N ALA A 404 -18.08 -4.35 14.25
CA ALA A 404 -18.50 -5.65 14.75
C ALA A 404 -17.47 -6.25 15.73
N ALA A 405 -16.19 -6.18 15.41
CA ALA A 405 -15.09 -6.61 16.28
C ALA A 405 -15.08 -5.84 17.60
N ASN A 406 -15.24 -4.52 17.55
CA ASN A 406 -15.34 -3.67 18.75
C ASN A 406 -16.58 -3.98 19.59
N LYS A 407 -17.73 -4.25 18.95
CA LYS A 407 -18.97 -4.61 19.65
C LYS A 407 -18.86 -5.96 20.36
N ALA A 408 -18.09 -6.91 19.80
CA ALA A 408 -17.83 -8.20 20.42
C ALA A 408 -16.81 -8.14 21.57
N SER A 409 -16.05 -7.05 21.68
CA SER A 409 -15.03 -6.86 22.71
C SER A 409 -15.62 -6.54 24.08
N THR A 410 -15.13 -7.19 25.12
CA THR A 410 -15.37 -6.81 26.52
C THR A 410 -14.36 -5.80 27.05
N ASP A 411 -13.22 -5.63 26.38
CA ASP A 411 -12.09 -4.80 26.84
C ASP A 411 -12.08 -3.41 26.18
N GLY A 412 -13.22 -3.03 25.61
CA GLY A 412 -13.40 -1.80 24.85
C GLY A 412 -12.92 -1.91 23.39
N PRO A 413 -13.07 -0.82 22.62
CA PRO A 413 -12.74 -0.81 21.20
C PRO A 413 -11.23 -0.90 20.97
N TYR A 414 -10.84 -1.71 19.99
CA TYR A 414 -9.46 -1.98 19.62
C TYR A 414 -9.18 -1.90 18.11
N ALA A 415 -10.21 -1.73 17.29
CA ALA A 415 -10.09 -1.64 15.84
C ALA A 415 -10.70 -0.35 15.28
N VAL A 416 -10.10 0.19 14.22
CA VAL A 416 -10.69 1.23 13.37
C VAL A 416 -10.37 0.92 11.93
N ALA A 417 -11.31 1.20 11.03
CA ALA A 417 -10.99 1.39 9.63
C ALA A 417 -10.66 2.87 9.43
N ALA A 418 -9.53 3.14 8.80
CA ALA A 418 -9.06 4.50 8.55
C ALA A 418 -8.47 4.57 7.16
N ASP A 419 -8.81 5.63 6.44
CA ASP A 419 -8.18 5.95 5.17
C ASP A 419 -7.08 7.00 5.36
N GLY A 420 -6.30 7.20 4.32
CA GLY A 420 -5.39 8.32 4.23
C GLY A 420 -6.09 9.61 3.81
N LEU A 421 -7.42 9.70 3.88
CA LEU A 421 -8.21 10.78 3.30
C LEU A 421 -7.96 10.97 1.78
N PHE A 422 -7.83 9.85 1.05
CA PHE A 422 -7.63 9.88 -0.40
C PHE A 422 -8.97 10.13 -1.11
N THR A 423 -8.89 10.90 -2.18
CA THR A 423 -10.02 11.29 -3.04
C THR A 423 -9.75 10.84 -4.47
N VAL A 424 -10.74 10.97 -5.36
CA VAL A 424 -10.52 10.68 -6.80
C VAL A 424 -9.47 11.62 -7.41
N ASP A 425 -9.21 12.76 -6.79
CA ASP A 425 -8.17 13.71 -7.20
C ASP A 425 -6.75 13.23 -6.88
N ASN A 426 -6.62 12.12 -6.15
CA ASN A 426 -5.34 11.49 -5.89
C ASN A 426 -5.05 10.31 -6.84
N ALA A 427 -5.92 10.04 -7.82
CA ALA A 427 -5.76 8.89 -8.70
C ALA A 427 -4.58 9.03 -9.66
N LEU A 428 -4.04 7.89 -10.10
CA LEU A 428 -2.74 7.77 -10.77
C LEU A 428 -2.45 8.78 -11.91
N LEU A 429 -3.47 9.18 -12.66
CA LEU A 429 -3.33 10.04 -13.86
C LEU A 429 -3.84 11.47 -13.65
N THR A 430 -4.11 11.85 -12.41
CA THR A 430 -4.46 13.22 -12.03
C THR A 430 -3.21 14.09 -11.90
N ARG A 431 -3.36 15.40 -12.10
CA ARG A 431 -2.22 16.34 -12.12
C ARG A 431 -1.44 16.37 -10.81
N ASP A 432 -2.17 16.35 -9.69
CA ASP A 432 -1.62 16.43 -8.33
C ASP A 432 -1.75 15.06 -7.63
N SER A 433 -1.59 13.99 -8.41
CA SER A 433 -1.69 12.62 -7.92
C SER A 433 -0.73 12.39 -6.75
N LYS A 434 -1.22 11.71 -5.72
CA LYS A 434 -0.39 11.15 -4.65
C LYS A 434 -0.29 9.63 -4.77
N VAL A 435 -0.72 9.11 -5.91
CA VAL A 435 -0.66 7.70 -6.29
C VAL A 435 0.16 7.60 -7.56
N TRP A 436 1.17 6.75 -7.60
CA TRP A 436 2.06 6.66 -8.77
C TRP A 436 2.36 5.24 -9.19
N ASN A 437 2.83 5.13 -10.42
CA ASN A 437 3.32 3.90 -11.04
C ASN A 437 4.37 4.23 -12.09
N THR A 438 5.21 5.24 -11.85
CA THR A 438 6.23 5.67 -12.81
C THR A 438 7.63 5.67 -12.19
N PRO A 439 8.68 5.39 -12.98
CA PRO A 439 10.07 5.42 -12.55
C PRO A 439 10.57 6.72 -11.89
N VAL A 440 9.88 7.83 -12.10
CA VAL A 440 10.32 9.16 -11.68
C VAL A 440 10.03 9.42 -10.20
N THR A 441 8.95 8.83 -9.68
CA THR A 441 8.48 9.02 -8.29
C THR A 441 8.72 7.79 -7.42
N ASP A 442 9.50 6.83 -7.91
CA ASP A 442 9.78 5.53 -7.30
C ASP A 442 11.25 5.43 -6.83
N PRO A 443 11.53 5.64 -5.53
CA PRO A 443 12.85 5.40 -4.94
C PRO A 443 13.44 4.02 -5.18
N ALA A 444 12.62 2.97 -5.33
CA ALA A 444 13.07 1.60 -5.57
C ALA A 444 13.44 1.32 -7.04
N PHE A 445 13.11 2.23 -7.96
CA PHE A 445 13.39 2.07 -9.40
C PHE A 445 14.83 1.66 -9.75
N PRO A 446 15.89 2.22 -9.13
CA PRO A 446 17.28 1.80 -9.40
C PRO A 446 17.56 0.33 -9.05
N LEU A 447 16.90 -0.21 -8.03
CA LEU A 447 17.03 -1.63 -7.68
C LEU A 447 16.33 -2.49 -8.74
N ARG A 448 15.08 -2.16 -9.08
CA ARG A 448 14.27 -2.94 -10.03
C ARG A 448 14.91 -2.99 -11.39
N THR A 449 15.35 -1.84 -11.93
CA THR A 449 16.07 -1.80 -13.22
C THR A 449 17.30 -2.68 -13.28
N ARG A 450 17.98 -2.92 -12.15
CA ARG A 450 19.16 -3.79 -12.09
C ARG A 450 18.85 -5.25 -11.75
N ALA A 451 17.78 -5.51 -11.02
CA ALA A 451 17.41 -6.86 -10.59
C ALA A 451 16.54 -7.56 -11.64
N CYS A 452 15.63 -6.83 -12.30
CA CYS A 452 14.67 -7.41 -13.24
C CYS A 452 15.28 -8.21 -14.39
N PRO A 453 16.36 -7.76 -15.05
CA PRO A 453 16.97 -8.55 -16.13
C PRO A 453 17.56 -9.89 -15.67
N GLU A 454 17.84 -10.06 -14.38
CA GLU A 454 18.40 -11.28 -13.80
C GLU A 454 17.32 -12.21 -13.23
N LEU A 455 16.16 -11.67 -12.83
CA LEU A 455 15.16 -12.39 -12.03
C LEU A 455 13.83 -12.68 -12.75
N SER A 456 13.55 -12.01 -13.88
CA SER A 456 12.26 -12.13 -14.55
C SER A 456 12.42 -12.45 -16.03
N SER A 457 11.69 -13.48 -16.50
CA SER A 457 11.50 -13.79 -17.92
C SER A 457 10.61 -12.75 -18.62
N THR A 458 9.94 -11.87 -17.87
CA THR A 458 9.05 -10.80 -18.35
C THR A 458 9.52 -9.42 -17.84
N PRO A 459 10.66 -8.89 -18.33
CA PRO A 459 11.29 -7.68 -17.78
C PRO A 459 10.37 -6.46 -17.65
N ALA A 460 9.40 -6.29 -18.56
CA ALA A 460 8.45 -5.17 -18.49
C ALA A 460 7.56 -5.20 -17.23
N GLN A 461 7.14 -6.38 -16.78
CA GLN A 461 6.28 -6.54 -15.59
C GLN A 461 7.07 -6.24 -14.30
N CYS A 462 8.33 -6.65 -14.25
CA CYS A 462 9.20 -6.42 -13.11
C CYS A 462 9.63 -4.94 -12.98
N LEU A 463 9.66 -4.18 -14.07
CA LEU A 463 10.10 -2.78 -14.06
C LEU A 463 9.01 -1.78 -13.61
N SER A 464 7.75 -2.19 -13.54
CA SER A 464 6.62 -1.37 -13.09
C SER A 464 6.22 -1.72 -11.67
N ALA A 465 5.76 -0.73 -10.88
CA ALA A 465 5.11 -1.05 -9.61
C ALA A 465 3.70 -1.60 -9.88
N ALA A 466 3.13 -2.31 -8.91
CA ALA A 466 1.72 -2.62 -8.91
C ALA A 466 0.93 -1.31 -9.07
N VAL A 467 -0.15 -1.38 -9.83
CA VAL A 467 -0.83 -0.17 -10.31
C VAL A 467 -1.34 0.66 -9.15
N GLY A 468 -0.82 1.88 -9.12
CA GLY A 468 -1.17 2.95 -8.23
C GLY A 468 -0.90 2.54 -6.80
N HIS A 469 0.17 3.03 -6.19
CA HIS A 469 0.39 3.02 -4.75
C HIS A 469 0.68 4.45 -4.29
N PRO A 470 0.56 4.79 -3.00
CA PRO A 470 0.91 6.11 -2.52
C PRO A 470 2.37 6.44 -2.90
N ASP A 471 2.67 7.66 -3.33
CA ASP A 471 4.05 8.15 -3.29
C ASP A 471 4.46 8.49 -1.85
N ILE A 472 5.65 9.08 -1.73
CA ILE A 472 6.18 9.60 -0.47
C ILE A 472 5.18 10.55 0.22
N GLU A 473 4.52 11.44 -0.52
CA GLU A 473 3.61 12.42 0.07
C GLU A 473 2.28 11.77 0.46
N GLY A 474 1.76 10.87 -0.36
CA GLY A 474 0.59 10.07 -0.08
C GLY A 474 0.77 9.16 1.13
N ALA A 475 1.94 8.53 1.27
CA ALA A 475 2.25 7.70 2.43
C ALA A 475 2.34 8.52 3.72
N ARG A 476 2.87 9.75 3.66
CA ARG A 476 2.81 10.68 4.79
C ARG A 476 1.38 11.08 5.12
N GLN A 477 0.55 11.34 4.11
CA GLN A 477 -0.86 11.66 4.32
C GLN A 477 -1.60 10.53 5.05
N TYR A 478 -1.33 9.27 4.72
CA TYR A 478 -1.86 8.12 5.47
C TYR A 478 -1.44 8.15 6.94
N ALA A 479 -0.14 8.30 7.21
CA ALA A 479 0.38 8.29 8.58
C ALA A 479 -0.18 9.46 9.42
N ASP A 480 -0.27 10.66 8.82
CA ASP A 480 -0.86 11.84 9.46
C ASP A 480 -2.36 11.63 9.73
N ALA A 481 -3.13 11.11 8.77
CA ALA A 481 -4.55 10.83 8.93
C ALA A 481 -4.81 9.80 10.05
N PHE A 482 -3.99 8.76 10.14
CA PHE A 482 -4.07 7.78 11.23
C PHE A 482 -3.81 8.41 12.59
N LEU A 483 -2.86 9.35 12.68
CA LEU A 483 -2.57 10.07 13.92
C LEU A 483 -3.67 11.09 14.30
N LEU A 484 -4.43 11.59 13.32
CA LEU A 484 -5.62 12.42 13.57
C LEU A 484 -6.81 11.61 14.09
N ASN A 485 -6.84 10.29 13.86
CA ASN A 485 -7.95 9.44 14.28
C ASN A 485 -8.11 9.44 15.82
N PRO A 486 -9.28 9.85 16.36
CA PRO A 486 -9.48 9.97 17.81
C PRO A 486 -9.27 8.67 18.59
N SER A 487 -9.60 7.51 18.00
CA SER A 487 -9.39 6.20 18.63
C SER A 487 -7.91 5.89 18.75
N VAL A 488 -7.13 6.14 17.69
CA VAL A 488 -5.67 5.95 17.70
C VAL A 488 -5.03 6.82 18.77
N ARG A 489 -5.37 8.13 18.81
CA ARG A 489 -4.85 9.02 19.87
C ARG A 489 -5.22 8.53 21.27
N LYS A 490 -6.46 8.08 21.46
CA LYS A 490 -6.92 7.55 22.76
C LYS A 490 -6.15 6.28 23.17
N TRP A 491 -5.93 5.34 22.26
CA TRP A 491 -5.22 4.10 22.55
C TRP A 491 -3.78 4.32 22.99
N PHE A 492 -3.12 5.33 22.43
CA PHE A 492 -1.73 5.69 22.75
C PHE A 492 -1.62 6.80 23.81
N HIS A 493 -2.72 7.12 24.50
CA HIS A 493 -2.77 8.14 25.55
C HIS A 493 -2.27 9.53 25.09
N LEU A 494 -2.45 9.84 23.82
CA LEU A 494 -2.01 11.10 23.24
C LEU A 494 -3.00 12.23 23.58
N PRO A 495 -2.53 13.47 23.79
CA PRO A 495 -3.40 14.62 23.96
C PRO A 495 -4.33 14.80 22.77
N ARG A 496 -5.57 15.24 23.00
CA ARG A 496 -6.47 15.62 21.91
C ARG A 496 -5.95 16.88 21.22
N GLN A 497 -5.93 16.90 19.89
CA GLN A 497 -5.37 18.01 19.09
C GLN A 497 -6.35 19.15 18.81
N GLY A 498 -7.54 19.14 19.44
CA GLY A 498 -8.51 20.22 19.32
C GLY A 498 -9.81 19.95 20.10
N PRO A 499 -10.88 20.70 19.82
CA PRO A 499 -12.13 20.62 20.57
C PRO A 499 -12.93 19.36 20.19
N ARG A 500 -13.99 19.04 20.95
CA ARG A 500 -14.84 17.90 20.61
C ARG A 500 -15.80 18.32 19.51
N ALA A 501 -15.57 17.82 18.31
CA ALA A 501 -16.44 18.12 17.18
C ALA A 501 -17.32 16.93 16.81
N GLN A 502 -18.53 17.21 16.34
CA GLN A 502 -19.50 16.23 15.88
C GLN A 502 -20.09 16.67 14.56
N LEU A 503 -20.03 15.77 13.57
CA LEU A 503 -20.69 15.91 12.29
C LEU A 503 -22.20 15.67 12.44
N ASN A 504 -22.98 16.60 11.90
CA ASN A 504 -24.43 16.48 11.74
C ASN A 504 -24.69 16.20 10.26
N VAL A 505 -25.04 14.96 9.96
CA VAL A 505 -25.37 14.49 8.61
C VAL A 505 -26.73 13.77 8.65
N PRO A 506 -27.56 13.86 7.60
CA PRO A 506 -28.75 13.04 7.49
C PRO A 506 -28.38 11.57 7.29
N THR A 507 -29.28 10.65 7.66
CA THR A 507 -29.01 9.21 7.50
C THR A 507 -29.35 8.71 6.10
N ASN A 508 -30.38 9.27 5.46
CA ASN A 508 -30.86 8.88 4.13
C ASN A 508 -31.09 10.12 3.27
N THR A 509 -30.94 9.97 1.96
CA THR A 509 -31.23 10.98 0.92
C THR A 509 -31.58 10.27 -0.40
N HIS A 510 -32.15 10.98 -1.38
CA HIS A 510 -32.21 10.44 -2.73
C HIS A 510 -30.99 10.87 -3.54
N VAL A 511 -30.60 10.06 -4.52
CA VAL A 511 -29.60 10.44 -5.51
C VAL A 511 -30.03 11.72 -6.23
N GLY A 512 -29.12 12.70 -6.30
CA GLY A 512 -29.37 14.00 -6.90
C GLY A 512 -29.91 15.07 -5.94
N ASP A 513 -30.34 14.72 -4.73
CA ASP A 513 -30.76 15.71 -3.72
C ASP A 513 -29.56 16.47 -3.13
N GLU A 514 -29.78 17.73 -2.74
CA GLU A 514 -28.82 18.51 -1.97
C GLU A 514 -28.80 18.09 -0.50
N VAL A 515 -27.67 17.54 -0.06
CA VAL A 515 -27.43 17.10 1.32
C VAL A 515 -26.70 18.18 2.09
N ARG A 516 -27.37 18.81 3.05
CA ARG A 516 -26.74 19.74 3.98
C ARG A 516 -26.05 18.99 5.12
N MET A 517 -24.77 19.27 5.31
CA MET A 517 -23.95 18.79 6.43
C MET A 517 -23.49 19.99 7.26
N SER A 518 -23.34 19.78 8.57
CA SER A 518 -22.78 20.79 9.45
C SER A 518 -21.97 20.16 10.57
N VAL A 519 -21.21 20.98 11.29
CA VAL A 519 -20.44 20.53 12.45
C VAL A 519 -20.78 21.36 13.67
N THR A 520 -20.84 20.71 14.82
CA THR A 520 -20.87 21.36 16.13
C THR A 520 -19.55 21.14 16.85
N VAL A 521 -19.14 22.12 17.64
CA VAL A 521 -17.94 22.08 18.48
C VAL A 521 -18.38 22.25 19.92
N ASP A 522 -18.07 21.27 20.76
CA ASP A 522 -18.48 21.15 22.16
C ASP A 522 -20.00 21.34 22.35
N GLY A 523 -20.79 20.78 21.41
CA GLY A 523 -22.26 20.85 21.41
C GLY A 523 -22.84 22.21 21.00
N LYS A 524 -22.02 23.13 20.49
CA LYS A 524 -22.43 24.48 20.06
C LYS A 524 -22.02 24.76 18.61
N PRO A 525 -22.59 25.79 17.97
CA PRO A 525 -22.06 26.30 16.70
C PRO A 525 -20.58 26.67 16.86
N PRO A 526 -19.71 26.30 15.91
CA PRO A 526 -18.29 26.64 16.00
C PRO A 526 -18.05 28.15 16.02
N ALA A 527 -17.00 28.58 16.73
CA ALA A 527 -16.55 29.96 16.69
C ALA A 527 -16.00 30.34 15.31
N ALA A 528 -15.80 31.64 15.04
CA ALA A 528 -15.15 32.08 13.82
C ALA A 528 -13.66 31.68 13.77
N GLY A 529 -13.11 31.53 12.57
CA GLY A 529 -11.67 31.31 12.35
C GLY A 529 -11.21 29.86 12.27
N TYR A 530 -12.12 28.88 12.32
CA TYR A 530 -11.82 27.51 11.90
C TYR A 530 -11.80 27.39 10.37
N ARG A 531 -10.99 26.46 9.85
CA ARG A 531 -11.06 25.98 8.47
C ARG A 531 -11.54 24.55 8.44
N TYR A 532 -12.36 24.22 7.44
CA TYR A 532 -13.04 22.93 7.34
C TYR A 532 -12.69 22.26 6.01
N HIS A 533 -12.11 21.07 6.08
CA HIS A 533 -11.87 20.24 4.91
C HIS A 533 -12.81 19.03 4.95
N TRP A 534 -13.87 19.10 4.15
CA TRP A 534 -14.91 18.09 4.04
C TRP A 534 -14.51 17.02 3.05
N TYR A 535 -14.71 15.75 3.43
CA TYR A 535 -14.57 14.58 2.58
C TYR A 535 -15.91 13.87 2.56
N PHE A 536 -16.56 13.76 1.40
CA PHE A 536 -17.96 13.33 1.34
C PHE A 536 -18.15 11.81 1.28
N GLY A 537 -17.05 11.05 1.17
CA GLY A 537 -17.05 9.58 1.11
C GLY A 537 -17.28 9.01 -0.30
N ASP A 538 -17.67 9.83 -1.27
CA ASP A 538 -17.82 9.46 -2.69
C ASP A 538 -16.56 9.73 -3.52
N GLY A 539 -15.47 10.04 -2.83
CA GLY A 539 -14.19 10.42 -3.39
C GLY A 539 -14.08 11.90 -3.74
N THR A 540 -15.08 12.74 -3.45
CA THR A 540 -14.97 14.20 -3.58
C THR A 540 -14.68 14.87 -2.23
N GLN A 541 -14.12 16.08 -2.28
CA GLN A 541 -13.80 16.88 -1.11
C GLN A 541 -14.08 18.38 -1.36
N GLN A 542 -14.16 19.15 -0.28
CA GLN A 542 -14.29 20.60 -0.36
C GLN A 542 -13.66 21.28 0.87
N GLU A 543 -12.86 22.32 0.63
CA GLU A 543 -12.40 23.23 1.68
C GLU A 543 -13.34 24.44 1.81
N THR A 544 -13.68 24.80 3.04
CA THR A 544 -14.57 25.93 3.34
C THR A 544 -14.12 26.68 4.60
N GLY A 545 -14.53 27.95 4.71
CA GLY A 545 -14.43 28.72 5.95
C GLY A 545 -15.68 28.64 6.83
N GLU A 546 -16.71 27.91 6.38
CA GLU A 546 -18.01 27.82 7.03
C GLU A 546 -18.23 26.45 7.68
N ALA A 547 -18.92 26.43 8.82
CA ALA A 547 -19.23 25.21 9.57
C ALA A 547 -20.33 24.34 8.94
N ALA A 548 -20.84 24.71 7.77
CA ALA A 548 -21.85 23.98 7.03
C ALA A 548 -21.51 23.95 5.54
N VAL A 549 -21.89 22.85 4.89
CA VAL A 549 -21.67 22.61 3.47
C VAL A 549 -22.86 21.87 2.88
N THR A 550 -23.10 22.02 1.59
CA THR A 550 -24.08 21.23 0.84
C THR A 550 -23.36 20.40 -0.21
N HIS A 551 -23.73 19.13 -0.35
CA HIS A 551 -23.18 18.20 -1.33
C HIS A 551 -24.27 17.37 -2.00
N THR A 552 -24.06 16.95 -3.24
CA THR A 552 -25.01 16.10 -3.98
C THR A 552 -24.33 14.82 -4.41
N TYR A 553 -24.91 13.69 -4.00
CA TYR A 553 -24.44 12.37 -4.41
C TYR A 553 -25.04 12.00 -5.77
N ASP A 554 -24.19 11.69 -6.73
CA ASP A 554 -24.56 11.33 -8.11
C ASP A 554 -24.87 9.83 -8.29
N ARG A 555 -24.63 9.05 -7.24
CA ARG A 555 -24.80 7.59 -7.22
C ARG A 555 -25.39 7.14 -5.90
N ALA A 556 -26.03 5.98 -5.96
CA ALA A 556 -26.45 5.29 -4.76
C ALA A 556 -25.21 4.81 -3.99
N GLY A 557 -25.32 4.76 -2.67
CA GLY A 557 -24.25 4.26 -1.82
C GLY A 557 -24.66 4.14 -0.37
N PRO A 558 -23.78 3.59 0.47
CA PRO A 558 -23.42 4.21 1.73
C PRO A 558 -22.24 5.18 1.53
N TRP A 559 -22.36 6.42 2.01
CA TRP A 559 -21.34 7.47 1.92
C TRP A 559 -20.87 7.91 3.31
N LEU A 560 -19.64 7.57 3.68
CA LEU A 560 -19.08 7.91 4.99
C LEU A 560 -18.38 9.28 4.94
N ALA A 561 -19.10 10.32 5.37
CA ALA A 561 -18.56 11.68 5.42
C ALA A 561 -17.55 11.86 6.56
N ARG A 562 -16.46 12.58 6.27
CA ARG A 562 -15.40 12.94 7.20
C ARG A 562 -15.09 14.44 7.09
N LEU A 563 -14.49 14.98 8.13
CA LEU A 563 -14.13 16.39 8.21
C LEU A 563 -12.83 16.54 8.98
N VAL A 564 -11.86 17.23 8.40
CA VAL A 564 -10.70 17.75 9.13
C VAL A 564 -10.93 19.21 9.47
N ILE A 565 -11.03 19.51 10.76
CA ILE A 565 -11.17 20.86 11.29
C ILE A 565 -9.78 21.37 11.66
N THR A 566 -9.39 22.54 11.15
CA THR A 566 -8.16 23.23 11.53
C THR A 566 -8.48 24.44 12.38
N GLY A 567 -7.98 24.46 13.62
CA GLY A 567 -8.08 25.57 14.56
C GLY A 567 -7.20 26.76 14.20
N GLN A 568 -7.40 27.87 14.92
CA GLN A 568 -6.63 29.11 14.73
C GLN A 568 -5.14 28.93 15.09
N ASP A 569 -4.84 28.01 16.00
CA ASP A 569 -3.49 27.59 16.39
C ASP A 569 -2.85 26.60 15.42
N GLY A 570 -3.57 26.20 14.37
CA GLY A 570 -3.16 25.18 13.40
C GLY A 570 -3.43 23.74 13.84
N GLY A 571 -3.99 23.52 15.04
CA GLY A 571 -4.38 22.19 15.53
C GLY A 571 -5.44 21.56 14.63
N LYS A 572 -5.29 20.27 14.33
CA LYS A 572 -6.19 19.53 13.43
C LYS A 572 -6.98 18.47 14.20
N VAL A 573 -8.25 18.31 13.86
CA VAL A 573 -9.12 17.26 14.38
C VAL A 573 -9.83 16.58 13.23
N LEU A 574 -9.68 15.25 13.11
CA LEU A 574 -10.50 14.43 12.23
C LEU A 574 -11.80 14.05 12.94
N VAL A 575 -12.92 14.28 12.27
CA VAL A 575 -14.26 13.89 12.68
C VAL A 575 -14.84 13.02 11.58
N GLU A 576 -15.42 11.90 11.95
CA GLU A 576 -16.11 10.99 11.03
C GLU A 576 -17.58 10.91 11.43
N ALA A 577 -18.47 10.79 10.44
CA ALA A 577 -19.88 10.58 10.69
C ALA A 577 -20.09 9.24 11.41
N THR A 578 -21.02 9.19 12.38
CA THR A 578 -21.28 7.96 13.14
C THR A 578 -21.87 6.84 12.28
N ARG A 579 -22.52 7.19 11.18
CA ARG A 579 -23.06 6.27 10.18
C ARG A 579 -22.86 6.87 8.79
N PRO A 580 -22.69 6.03 7.76
CA PRO A 580 -22.73 6.52 6.40
C PRO A 580 -24.13 7.05 6.05
N ILE A 581 -24.16 8.00 5.12
CA ILE A 581 -25.37 8.52 4.48
C ILE A 581 -25.78 7.50 3.41
N THR A 582 -26.99 6.98 3.47
CA THR A 582 -27.54 6.14 2.40
C THR A 582 -28.19 7.03 1.34
N ALA A 583 -27.65 7.03 0.12
CA ALA A 583 -28.29 7.66 -1.03
C ALA A 583 -28.91 6.57 -1.90
N ASP A 584 -30.21 6.67 -2.19
CA ASP A 584 -30.98 5.68 -2.96
C ASP A 584 -31.57 6.25 -4.26
#